data_AF-A0A7D9JDJ6-F1
#
_entry.id   AF-A0A7D9JDJ6-F1
#
_cell.length_a   1.000
_cell.length_b   1.000
_cell.length_c   1.000
_cell.angle_alpha   90.00
_cell.angle_beta   90.00
_cell.angle_gamma   90.00
#
_symmetry.space_group_name_H-M   'P 1'
#
loop_
_entity.id
_entity.type
_entity.pdbx_description
1 polymer ?
#
loop_
_entity_poly.entity_id
_entity_poly.type
_entity_poly.pdbx_seq_one_letter_code
_entity_poly.pdbx_strand_id
1 'polypeptide(L)'
;MSNKESLETRVSRFLFKYRITPHSTTGIAPAEMLMSRKPRSRLDVLHPDVRQRVQDQQKKQKELHDQHAVDRQLRPGDLVYSREYGKQQKWCPGVTNTQTGPVSYTIQLEDDREVHRHQDQVIHRETPISAKR
;
A
#
# COMPACT_ATOMS: atom_id res chain seq x y z
N MET A 1 -18.28 -14.78 -37.47
CA MET A 1 -18.03 -13.33 -37.55
C MET A 1 -17.18 -12.92 -36.35
N SER A 2 -15.89 -12.61 -36.58
CA SER A 2 -14.96 -12.22 -35.52
C SER A 2 -15.27 -10.78 -35.10
N ASN A 3 -15.98 -10.62 -33.98
CA ASN A 3 -16.35 -9.31 -33.44
C ASN A 3 -15.09 -8.66 -32.83
N LYS A 4 -14.28 -7.99 -33.66
CA LYS A 4 -13.16 -7.15 -33.20
C LYS A 4 -13.74 -5.90 -32.54
N GLU A 5 -14.13 -6.03 -31.29
CA GLU A 5 -14.49 -4.88 -30.47
C GLU A 5 -13.30 -3.92 -30.36
N SER A 6 -13.53 -2.63 -30.58
CA SER A 6 -12.53 -1.58 -30.32
C SER A 6 -12.00 -1.69 -28.88
N LEU A 7 -10.72 -1.35 -28.69
CA LEU A 7 -10.12 -1.22 -27.36
C LEU A 7 -10.94 -0.27 -26.49
N GLU A 8 -11.49 0.81 -27.06
CA GLU A 8 -12.31 1.79 -26.36
C GLU A 8 -13.59 1.15 -25.81
N THR A 9 -14.23 0.27 -26.59
CA THR A 9 -15.43 -0.48 -26.17
C THR A 9 -15.11 -1.44 -25.04
N ARG A 10 -13.96 -2.13 -25.11
CA ARG A 10 -13.50 -3.05 -24.05
C ARG A 10 -13.20 -2.32 -22.75
N VAL A 11 -12.50 -1.19 -22.84
CA VAL A 11 -12.18 -0.34 -21.68
C VAL A 11 -13.46 0.24 -21.08
N SER A 12 -14.38 0.75 -21.91
CA SER A 12 -15.66 1.30 -21.45
C SER A 12 -16.49 0.25 -20.71
N ARG A 13 -16.58 -0.97 -21.24
CA ARG A 13 -17.30 -2.07 -20.60
C ARG A 13 -16.65 -2.52 -19.29
N PHE A 14 -15.32 -2.62 -19.26
CA PHE A 14 -14.57 -2.94 -18.05
C PHE A 14 -14.80 -1.90 -16.97
N LEU A 15 -14.63 -0.62 -17.29
CA LEU A 15 -14.82 0.47 -16.36
C LEU A 15 -16.25 0.57 -15.86
N PHE A 16 -17.24 0.33 -16.73
CA PHE A 16 -18.64 0.25 -16.32
C PHE A 16 -18.84 -0.86 -15.29
N LYS A 17 -18.36 -2.08 -15.57
CA LYS A 17 -18.47 -3.23 -14.65
C LYS A 17 -17.76 -2.97 -13.32
N TYR A 18 -16.55 -2.40 -13.35
CA TYR A 18 -15.79 -2.05 -12.15
C TYR A 18 -16.54 -1.03 -11.27
N ARG A 19 -17.16 -0.01 -11.87
CA ARG A 19 -17.85 1.06 -11.15
C ARG A 19 -19.19 0.65 -10.51
N ILE A 20 -19.86 -0.38 -11.05
CA ILE A 20 -21.14 -0.88 -10.53
C ILE A 20 -20.98 -2.09 -9.60
N THR A 21 -19.81 -2.74 -9.58
CA THR A 21 -19.56 -3.90 -8.72
C THR A 21 -19.24 -3.41 -7.30
N PRO A 22 -19.96 -3.87 -6.26
CA PRO A 22 -19.62 -3.56 -4.88
C PRO A 22 -18.18 -3.98 -4.57
N HIS A 23 -17.40 -3.08 -3.98
CA HIS A 23 -16.03 -3.40 -3.59
C HIS A 23 -16.06 -4.36 -2.39
N SER A 24 -15.21 -5.40 -2.41
CA SER A 24 -15.22 -6.48 -1.40
C SER A 24 -15.08 -5.97 0.03
N THR A 25 -14.21 -4.98 0.23
CA THR A 25 -13.97 -4.40 1.56
C THR A 25 -15.09 -3.45 2.02
N THR A 26 -15.72 -2.67 1.14
CA THR A 26 -16.66 -1.61 1.57
C THR A 26 -18.13 -1.99 1.36
N GLY A 27 -18.42 -2.99 0.53
CA GLY A 27 -19.77 -3.39 0.16
C GLY A 27 -20.53 -2.35 -0.68
N ILE A 28 -19.88 -1.24 -1.04
CA ILE A 28 -20.46 -0.11 -1.77
C ILE A 28 -19.71 0.00 -3.10
N ALA A 29 -20.44 0.23 -4.18
CA ALA A 29 -19.86 0.39 -5.51
C ALA A 29 -19.17 1.78 -5.64
N PRO A 30 -18.06 1.91 -6.40
CA PRO A 30 -17.41 3.20 -6.60
C PRO A 30 -18.34 4.30 -7.14
N ALA A 31 -19.28 3.95 -8.03
CA ALA A 31 -20.27 4.89 -8.54
C ALA A 31 -21.26 5.36 -7.46
N GLU A 32 -21.58 4.50 -6.48
CA GLU A 32 -22.43 4.87 -5.34
C GLU A 32 -21.72 5.83 -4.41
N MET A 33 -20.44 5.56 -4.12
CA MET A 33 -19.60 6.45 -3.30
C MET A 33 -19.45 7.83 -3.95
N LEU A 34 -19.34 7.88 -5.28
CA LEU A 34 -19.19 9.13 -6.03
C LEU A 34 -20.52 9.89 -6.19
N MET A 35 -21.60 9.20 -6.56
CA MET A 35 -22.87 9.83 -6.94
C MET A 35 -23.92 9.84 -5.81
N SER A 36 -23.59 9.27 -4.65
CA SER A 36 -24.52 9.05 -3.53
C SER A 36 -25.83 8.34 -3.91
N ARG A 37 -25.83 7.60 -5.03
CA ARG A 37 -27.00 6.85 -5.55
C ARG A 37 -26.55 5.59 -6.28
N LYS A 38 -27.37 4.54 -6.21
CA LYS A 38 -27.12 3.27 -6.90
C LYS A 38 -27.51 3.34 -8.38
N PRO A 39 -26.56 3.19 -9.33
CA PRO A 39 -26.91 3.01 -10.73
C PRO A 39 -27.63 1.66 -10.90
N ARG A 40 -28.86 1.70 -11.39
CA ARG A 40 -29.66 0.49 -11.63
C ARG A 40 -28.98 -0.39 -12.69
N SER A 41 -28.73 -1.65 -12.34
CA SER A 41 -28.22 -2.66 -13.27
C SER A 41 -29.02 -3.96 -13.13
N ARG A 42 -28.93 -4.87 -14.11
CA ARG A 42 -29.65 -6.16 -14.06
C ARG A 42 -29.25 -7.03 -12.85
N LEU A 43 -28.06 -6.82 -12.30
CA LEU A 43 -27.57 -7.53 -11.11
C LEU A 43 -28.16 -6.99 -9.81
N ASP A 44 -28.73 -5.78 -9.82
CA ASP A 44 -29.34 -5.14 -8.65
C ASP A 44 -30.65 -5.80 -8.21
N VAL A 45 -31.24 -6.61 -9.09
CA VAL A 45 -32.45 -7.42 -8.83
C VAL A 45 -32.12 -8.66 -8.00
N LEU A 46 -30.84 -9.08 -7.96
CA LEU A 46 -30.36 -10.25 -7.22
C LEU A 46 -29.75 -9.80 -5.88
N HIS A 47 -30.57 -9.45 -4.89
CA HIS A 47 -30.07 -8.98 -3.59
C HIS A 47 -30.27 -10.00 -2.46
N PRO A 48 -29.20 -10.68 -2.01
CA PRO A 48 -29.06 -11.08 -0.62
C PRO A 48 -28.44 -9.92 0.21
N ASP A 49 -28.79 -9.85 1.50
CA ASP A 49 -28.25 -8.86 2.44
C ASP A 49 -26.75 -9.11 2.71
N VAL A 50 -25.89 -8.15 2.37
CA VAL A 50 -24.43 -8.28 2.33
C VAL A 50 -23.72 -7.53 3.46
N ARG A 51 -24.44 -6.76 4.29
CA ARG A 51 -23.82 -5.87 5.29
C ARG A 51 -23.00 -6.63 6.34
N GLN A 52 -23.56 -7.70 6.89
CA GLN A 52 -22.87 -8.53 7.89
C GLN A 52 -21.65 -9.23 7.29
N ARG A 53 -21.77 -9.78 6.08
CA ARG A 53 -20.66 -10.45 5.38
C ARG A 53 -19.48 -9.51 5.14
N VAL A 54 -19.74 -8.25 4.81
CA VAL A 54 -18.68 -7.24 4.59
C VAL A 54 -17.96 -6.92 5.90
N GLN A 55 -18.68 -6.72 7.01
CA GLN A 55 -18.07 -6.47 8.32
C GLN A 55 -17.20 -7.64 8.76
N ASP A 56 -17.66 -8.88 8.58
CA ASP A 56 -16.90 -10.07 8.91
C ASP A 56 -15.62 -10.20 8.06
N GLN A 57 -15.71 -9.86 6.77
CA GLN A 57 -14.53 -9.86 5.88
C GLN A 57 -13.53 -8.77 6.25
N GLN A 58 -13.98 -7.57 6.63
CA GLN A 58 -13.11 -6.50 7.11
C GLN A 58 -12.36 -6.91 8.38
N LYS A 59 -13.08 -7.50 9.35
CA LYS A 59 -12.49 -7.97 10.61
C LYS A 59 -11.42 -9.03 10.34
N LYS A 60 -11.73 -10.02 9.50
CA LYS A 60 -10.77 -11.06 9.08
C LYS A 60 -9.57 -10.48 8.34
N GLN A 61 -9.77 -9.49 7.47
CA GLN A 61 -8.67 -8.85 6.74
C GLN A 61 -7.71 -8.13 7.69
N LYS A 62 -8.23 -7.41 8.69
CA LYS A 62 -7.42 -6.76 9.72
C LYS A 62 -6.67 -7.79 10.57
N GLU A 63 -7.36 -8.82 11.06
CA GLU A 63 -6.74 -9.87 11.88
C GLU A 63 -5.61 -10.61 11.14
N LEU A 64 -5.76 -10.87 9.85
CA LEU A 64 -4.71 -11.49 9.03
C LEU A 64 -3.53 -10.56 8.76
N HIS A 65 -3.80 -9.26 8.57
CA HIS A 65 -2.74 -8.26 8.40
C HIS A 65 -1.90 -8.10 9.68
N ASP A 66 -2.58 -7.99 10.83
CA ASP A 66 -1.93 -7.77 12.13
C ASP A 66 -1.10 -8.99 12.58
N GLN A 67 -1.44 -10.21 12.13
CA GLN A 67 -0.66 -11.43 12.40
C GLN A 67 0.75 -11.43 11.79
N HIS A 68 0.94 -10.72 10.67
CA HIS A 68 2.24 -10.66 9.97
C HIS A 68 2.95 -9.31 10.15
N ALA A 69 2.34 -8.37 10.87
CA ALA A 69 2.93 -7.08 11.17
C ALA A 69 4.03 -7.24 12.23
N VAL A 70 5.27 -7.44 11.77
CA VAL A 70 6.44 -7.35 12.64
C VAL A 70 6.72 -5.87 12.90
N ASP A 71 6.59 -5.45 14.15
CA ASP A 71 6.90 -4.08 14.55
C ASP A 71 8.41 -3.83 14.44
N ARG A 72 8.81 -3.06 13.43
CA ARG A 72 10.21 -2.67 13.18
C ARG A 72 10.32 -1.18 13.49
N GLN A 73 10.42 -0.85 14.77
CA GLN A 73 10.57 0.53 15.21
C GLN A 73 12.03 0.98 15.07
N LEU A 74 12.24 2.05 14.32
CA LEU A 74 13.52 2.75 14.24
C LEU A 74 13.48 3.91 15.22
N ARG A 75 14.53 4.07 16.04
CA ARG A 75 14.61 5.19 16.98
C ARG A 75 15.44 6.32 16.37
N PRO A 76 15.09 7.59 16.65
CA PRO A 76 16.01 8.71 16.45
C PRO A 76 17.39 8.40 17.03
N GLY A 77 18.43 8.56 16.21
CA GLY A 77 19.82 8.26 16.55
C GLY A 77 20.32 6.88 16.11
N ASP A 78 19.46 5.98 15.62
CA ASP A 78 19.92 4.68 15.13
C ASP A 78 20.74 4.82 13.83
N LEU A 79 21.85 4.09 13.78
CA LEU A 79 22.65 3.93 12.56
C LEU A 79 21.90 3.01 11.60
N VAL A 80 21.64 3.50 10.39
CA VAL A 80 20.85 2.78 9.39
C VAL A 80 21.46 2.88 8.01
N TYR A 81 21.14 1.92 7.16
CA TYR A 81 21.34 2.00 5.73
C TYR A 81 20.03 2.43 5.07
N SER A 82 20.07 3.55 4.36
CA SER A 82 18.98 4.07 3.54
C SER A 82 19.13 3.60 2.10
N ARG A 83 18.03 3.17 1.47
CA ARG A 83 18.04 2.79 0.06
C ARG A 83 18.10 4.02 -0.84
N GLU A 84 19.11 4.05 -1.71
CA GLU A 84 19.25 5.05 -2.78
C GLU A 84 18.80 4.45 -4.11
N TYR A 85 18.10 5.26 -4.90
CA TYR A 85 17.58 4.86 -6.21
C TYR A 85 18.36 5.59 -7.31
N GLY A 86 18.81 4.85 -8.33
CA GLY A 86 19.50 5.43 -9.50
C GLY A 86 21.03 5.53 -9.41
N LYS A 87 21.66 5.12 -8.30
CA LYS A 87 23.14 5.00 -8.18
C LYS A 87 23.58 3.53 -8.17
N GLN A 88 24.87 3.26 -8.45
CA GLN A 88 25.44 1.90 -8.37
C GLN A 88 25.41 1.35 -6.94
N GLN A 89 25.65 2.19 -5.93
CA GLN A 89 25.53 1.82 -4.52
C GLN A 89 24.07 1.94 -4.08
N LYS A 90 23.43 0.80 -3.78
CA LYS A 90 22.00 0.72 -3.43
C LYS A 90 21.69 1.12 -1.98
N TRP A 91 22.68 1.02 -1.10
CA TRP A 91 22.54 1.26 0.34
C TRP A 91 23.57 2.27 0.79
N CYS A 92 23.10 3.39 1.33
CA CYS A 92 23.94 4.45 1.85
C CYS A 92 23.78 4.56 3.37
N PRO A 93 24.89 4.64 4.13
CA PRO A 93 24.82 4.81 5.56
C PRO A 93 24.26 6.19 5.93
N GLY A 94 23.52 6.23 7.04
CA GLY A 94 22.97 7.44 7.62
C GLY A 94 22.50 7.21 9.04
N VAL A 95 21.98 8.28 9.65
CA VAL A 95 21.42 8.29 11.00
C VAL A 95 19.94 8.67 10.92
N THR A 96 19.10 7.94 11.63
CA THR A 96 17.67 8.28 11.75
C THR A 96 17.52 9.57 12.56
N ASN A 97 16.88 10.59 12.01
CA ASN A 97 16.67 11.89 12.68
C ASN A 97 15.32 11.92 13.42
N THR A 98 14.20 11.87 12.69
CA THR A 98 12.86 11.98 13.25
C THR A 98 11.88 11.01 12.60
N GLN A 99 10.83 10.64 13.34
CA GLN A 99 9.72 9.83 12.83
C GLN A 99 8.57 10.75 12.39
N THR A 100 8.31 10.79 11.08
CA THR A 100 7.26 11.65 10.48
C THR A 100 5.89 10.96 10.43
N GLY A 101 5.85 9.63 10.51
CA GLY A 101 4.62 8.84 10.57
C GLY A 101 4.85 7.44 11.13
N PRO A 102 3.80 6.59 11.25
CA PRO A 102 3.90 5.30 11.90
C PRO A 102 5.04 4.40 11.37
N VAL A 103 5.34 4.52 10.07
CA VAL A 103 6.33 3.71 9.33
C VAL A 103 7.27 4.56 8.47
N SER A 104 7.28 5.88 8.68
CA SER A 104 8.02 6.83 7.84
C SER A 104 9.03 7.61 8.68
N TYR A 105 10.29 7.62 8.23
CA TYR A 105 11.41 8.20 8.95
C TYR A 105 12.21 9.15 8.07
N THR A 106 12.80 10.15 8.70
CA THR A 106 13.73 11.08 8.08
C THR A 106 15.15 10.65 8.45
N ILE A 107 16.03 10.48 7.45
CA ILE A 107 17.39 9.97 7.62
C ILE A 107 18.37 11.00 7.09
N GLN A 108 19.36 11.34 7.91
CA GLN A 108 20.50 12.15 7.51
C GLN A 108 21.60 11.22 6.99
N LEU A 109 21.94 11.32 5.70
CA LEU A 109 23.05 10.57 5.11
C LEU A 109 24.39 11.17 5.53
N GLU A 110 25.46 10.37 5.43
CA GLU A 110 26.84 10.86 5.64
C GLU A 110 27.26 11.98 4.66
N ASP A 111 26.52 12.16 3.55
CA ASP A 111 26.68 13.21 2.54
C ASP A 111 25.88 14.49 2.87
N ASP A 112 25.46 14.65 4.13
CA ASP A 112 24.69 15.77 4.69
C ASP A 112 23.31 16.04 4.03
N ARG A 113 22.84 15.10 3.21
CA ARG A 113 21.50 15.11 2.61
C ARG A 113 20.48 14.48 3.55
N GLU A 114 19.34 15.13 3.72
CA GLU A 114 18.20 14.59 4.47
C GLU A 114 17.20 13.93 3.51
N VAL A 115 16.83 12.67 3.78
CA VAL A 115 15.88 11.90 2.96
C VAL A 115 14.74 11.34 3.78
N HIS A 116 13.55 11.35 3.19
CA HIS A 116 12.38 10.69 3.76
C HIS A 116 12.25 9.27 3.19
N ARG A 117 12.14 8.27 4.07
CA ARG A 117 12.08 6.84 3.69
C ARG A 117 11.06 6.07 4.53
N HIS A 118 10.42 5.10 3.89
CA HIS A 118 9.57 4.11 4.56
C HIS A 118 10.44 3.08 5.28
N GLN A 119 9.97 2.47 6.38
CA GLN A 119 10.72 1.48 7.16
C GLN A 119 11.30 0.34 6.28
N ASP A 120 10.60 -0.08 5.23
CA ASP A 120 11.05 -1.15 4.32
C ASP A 120 12.22 -0.74 3.41
N GLN A 121 12.52 0.56 3.35
CA GLN A 121 13.61 1.14 2.58
C GLN A 121 14.83 1.44 3.48
N VAL A 122 14.81 0.96 4.72
CA VAL A 122 15.79 1.22 5.76
C VAL A 122 16.19 -0.09 6.42
N ILE A 123 17.47 -0.28 6.68
CA ILE A 123 17.99 -1.46 7.39
C ILE A 123 18.85 -0.98 8.55
N HIS A 124 18.71 -1.58 9.73
CA HIS A 124 19.62 -1.31 10.85
C HIS A 124 21.07 -1.64 10.48
N ARG A 125 21.98 -0.71 10.76
CA ARG A 125 23.42 -0.94 10.68
C ARG A 125 23.85 -1.56 12.00
N GLU A 126 23.68 -2.88 12.15
CA GLU A 126 24.40 -3.61 13.19
C GLU A 126 25.92 -3.36 12.97
N THR A 127 26.65 -3.07 14.05
CA THR A 127 28.01 -2.49 14.07
C THR A 127 29.00 -3.28 13.17
N PRO A 128 30.06 -2.64 12.64
CA PRO A 128 30.65 -2.92 11.35
C PRO A 128 31.41 -4.26 11.31
N ILE A 129 31.59 -4.76 10.08
CA ILE A 129 32.53 -5.85 9.75
C ILE A 129 33.85 -5.59 10.46
N SER A 130 34.10 -6.33 11.55
CA SER A 130 35.41 -6.39 12.18
C SER A 130 36.40 -6.86 11.14
N ALA A 131 37.33 -5.99 10.75
CA ALA A 131 38.53 -6.38 10.02
C ALA A 131 39.24 -7.47 10.84
N LYS A 132 39.11 -8.74 10.41
CA LYS A 132 39.98 -9.80 10.91
C LYS A 132 41.29 -9.70 10.12
N ARG A 133 42.37 -9.59 10.89
CA ARG A 133 43.78 -9.75 10.49
C ARG A 133 44.01 -10.99 9.67
#